data_AF-M4RRC4-F1
#
_entry.id   AF-M4RRC4-F1
#
_cell.length_a   1.000
_cell.length_b   1.000
_cell.length_c   1.000
_cell.angle_alpha   90.00
_cell.angle_beta   90.00
_cell.angle_gamma   90.00
#
_symmetry.space_group_name_H-M   'P 1'
#
loop_
_entity.id
_entity.type
_entity.pdbx_description
1 polymer ?
#
loop_
_entity_poly.entity_id
_entity_poly.type
_entity_poly.pdbx_seq_one_letter_code
_entity_poly.pdbx_strand_id
1 'polypeptide(L)'
;MINASALLAAIDKGQAFNNPKEFAVWLGLTPKPHASGNISKMGGITKRGDRYLRKQLIHGARAFVSRAAKSTGPLALWALKFRATKPFNKVAVAMAHRLARLIWILLSRQEHYRVTAANLSA
;
A
#
# COMPACT_ATOMS: atom_id res chain seq x y z
N MET A 1 14.93 5.36 -6.83
CA MET A 1 13.46 5.46 -6.82
C MET A 1 13.09 6.93 -6.72
N ILE A 2 12.44 7.49 -7.75
CA ILE A 2 12.10 8.95 -7.84
C ILE A 2 10.88 9.31 -6.96
N ASN A 3 10.26 8.32 -6.31
CA ASN A 3 8.98 8.49 -5.63
C ASN A 3 9.10 9.16 -4.25
N ALA A 4 10.25 9.09 -3.58
CA ALA A 4 10.40 9.60 -2.21
C ALA A 4 10.22 11.12 -2.17
N SER A 5 10.85 11.84 -3.10
CA SER A 5 10.77 13.30 -3.22
C SER A 5 9.36 13.76 -3.61
N ALA A 6 8.71 13.09 -4.56
CA ALA A 6 7.34 13.43 -4.97
C ALA A 6 6.33 13.20 -3.84
N LEU A 7 6.51 12.11 -3.08
CA LEU A 7 5.63 11.82 -1.94
C LEU A 7 5.87 12.82 -0.80
N LEU A 8 7.13 13.09 -0.45
CA LEU A 8 7.48 14.08 0.58
C LEU A 8 6.97 15.49 0.21
N ALA A 9 7.13 15.92 -1.04
CA ALA A 9 6.62 17.21 -1.50
C ALA A 9 5.09 17.31 -1.44
N ALA A 10 4.38 16.19 -1.62
CA ALA A 10 2.93 16.19 -1.65
C ALA A 10 2.27 16.09 -0.26
N ILE A 11 2.91 15.41 0.70
CA ILE A 11 2.31 15.16 2.02
C ILE A 11 3.13 15.65 3.21
N ASP A 12 4.36 16.11 3.00
CA ASP A 12 5.30 16.51 4.06
C ASP A 12 5.37 15.42 5.17
N LYS A 13 5.08 15.76 6.44
CA LYS A 13 5.04 14.81 7.56
C LYS A 13 3.73 14.01 7.66
N GLY A 14 2.84 14.12 6.68
CA GLY A 14 1.54 13.43 6.66
C GLY A 14 0.50 14.02 7.62
N GLN A 15 0.73 15.24 8.10
CA GLN A 15 -0.05 15.95 9.13
C GLN A 15 -1.51 16.19 8.73
N ALA A 16 -1.78 16.20 7.42
CA ALA A 16 -3.12 16.41 6.85
C ALA A 16 -4.08 15.21 7.04
N PHE A 17 -3.59 14.08 7.57
CA PHE A 17 -4.39 12.89 7.81
C PHE A 17 -4.27 12.47 9.27
N ASN A 18 -5.36 12.00 9.87
CA ASN A 18 -5.37 11.56 11.27
C ASN A 18 -4.93 10.10 11.40
N ASN A 19 -5.09 9.32 10.32
CA ASN A 19 -4.78 7.90 10.33
C ASN A 19 -4.21 7.42 8.97
N PRO A 20 -3.48 6.30 8.94
CA PRO A 20 -2.89 5.79 7.70
C PRO A 20 -3.93 5.32 6.68
N LYS A 21 -5.17 5.02 7.11
CA LYS A 21 -6.24 4.60 6.21
C LYS A 21 -6.72 5.78 5.36
N GLU A 22 -6.86 6.97 5.95
CA GLU A 22 -7.23 8.21 5.28
C GLU A 22 -6.24 8.55 4.18
N PHE A 23 -4.94 8.41 4.43
CA PHE A 23 -3.93 8.60 3.39
C PHE A 23 -4.11 7.62 2.22
N ALA A 24 -4.36 6.35 2.49
CA ALA A 24 -4.60 5.35 1.44
C ALA A 24 -5.92 5.59 0.67
N VAL A 25 -6.95 6.13 1.34
CA VAL A 25 -8.22 6.56 0.73
C VAL A 25 -7.98 7.76 -0.19
N TRP A 26 -7.23 8.75 0.28
CA TRP A 26 -6.88 9.96 -0.47
C TRP A 26 -6.07 9.63 -1.73
N LEU A 27 -5.14 8.67 -1.67
CA LEU A 27 -4.44 8.14 -2.85
C LEU A 27 -5.35 7.36 -3.81
N GLY A 28 -6.58 7.03 -3.40
CA GLY A 28 -7.51 6.25 -4.20
C GLY A 28 -7.14 4.78 -4.34
N LEU A 29 -6.43 4.22 -3.35
CA LEU A 29 -5.95 2.83 -3.29
C LEU A 29 -6.85 1.91 -2.48
N THR A 30 -8.01 2.40 -2.03
CA THR A 30 -9.00 1.60 -1.30
C THR A 30 -10.04 1.01 -2.26
N PRO A 31 -10.50 -0.24 -2.02
CA PRO A 31 -11.64 -0.80 -2.74
C PRO A 31 -12.89 0.05 -2.54
N LYS A 32 -13.69 0.23 -3.58
CA LYS A 32 -14.98 0.89 -3.50
C LYS A 32 -16.01 -0.10 -2.92
N PRO A 33 -16.59 0.17 -1.74
CA PRO A 33 -17.69 -0.66 -1.22
C PRO A 33 -18.94 -0.40 -2.06
N HIS A 34 -19.63 -1.48 -2.41
CA HIS A 34 -20.96 -1.46 -3.01
C HIS A 34 -21.86 -2.33 -2.13
N ALA A 35 -22.72 -1.67 -1.36
CA ALA A 35 -23.70 -2.33 -0.51
C ALA A 35 -25.12 -1.95 -0.96
N SER A 36 -25.98 -2.94 -1.16
CA SER A 36 -27.41 -2.73 -1.42
C SER A 36 -28.21 -3.80 -0.69
N GLY A 37 -29.17 -3.40 0.15
CA GLY A 37 -29.95 -4.33 0.96
C GLY A 37 -29.03 -5.23 1.79
N ASN A 38 -29.13 -6.55 1.58
CA ASN A 38 -28.38 -7.56 2.34
C ASN A 38 -27.06 -8.02 1.68
N ILE A 39 -26.63 -7.38 0.60
CA ILE A 39 -25.43 -7.77 -0.17
C ILE A 39 -24.38 -6.68 -0.07
N SER A 40 -23.20 -7.05 0.43
CA SER A 40 -22.00 -6.20 0.44
C SER A 40 -20.93 -6.80 -0.46
N LYS A 41 -20.50 -6.04 -1.47
CA LYS A 41 -19.45 -6.42 -2.42
C LYS A 41 -18.37 -5.35 -2.47
N MET A 42 -17.11 -5.78 -2.55
CA MET A 42 -15.98 -4.88 -2.80
C MET A 42 -15.66 -4.82 -4.30
N GLY A 43 -15.75 -3.62 -4.87
CA GLY A 43 -15.45 -3.34 -6.28
C GLY A 43 -13.98 -2.98 -6.53
N GLY A 44 -13.73 -2.33 -7.66
CA GLY A 44 -12.42 -1.77 -7.99
C GLY A 44 -11.98 -0.67 -7.03
N ILE A 45 -10.72 -0.23 -7.11
CA ILE A 45 -10.25 0.90 -6.30
C ILE A 45 -10.99 2.20 -6.67
N THR A 46 -11.14 3.10 -5.71
CA THR A 46 -11.88 4.36 -5.91
C THR A 46 -11.24 5.27 -6.97
N LYS A 47 -9.91 5.20 -7.18
CA LYS A 47 -9.13 6.08 -8.07
C LYS A 47 -9.28 7.59 -7.78
N ARG A 48 -9.79 7.96 -6.60
CA ARG A 48 -9.91 9.36 -6.15
C ARG A 48 -8.55 9.94 -5.74
N GLY A 49 -8.46 11.26 -5.65
CA GLY A 49 -7.23 12.02 -5.35
C GLY A 49 -6.13 11.87 -6.40
N ASP A 50 -4.88 11.99 -5.98
CA ASP A 50 -3.73 12.21 -6.86
C ASP A 50 -3.45 11.01 -7.79
N ARG A 51 -3.60 11.23 -9.11
CA ARG A 51 -3.34 10.22 -10.14
C ARG A 51 -1.86 9.91 -10.31
N TYR A 52 -1.00 10.91 -10.19
CA TYR A 52 0.45 10.78 -10.36
C TYR A 52 1.06 9.95 -9.24
N LEU A 53 0.78 10.31 -7.99
CA LEU A 53 1.27 9.58 -6.81
C LEU A 53 0.74 8.14 -6.79
N ARG A 54 -0.55 7.96 -7.09
CA ARG A 54 -1.13 6.61 -7.23
C ARG A 54 -0.41 5.79 -8.29
N LYS A 55 -0.14 6.37 -9.46
CA LYS A 55 0.56 5.70 -10.55
C LYS A 55 1.96 5.28 -10.12
N GLN A 56 2.74 6.21 -9.55
CA GLN A 56 4.09 5.92 -9.07
C GLN A 56 4.11 4.82 -8.00
N LEU A 57 3.20 4.88 -7.03
CA LEU A 57 3.13 3.90 -5.96
C LEU A 57 2.73 2.50 -6.48
N ILE A 58 1.80 2.43 -7.43
CA ILE A 58 1.43 1.17 -8.09
C ILE A 58 2.61 0.60 -8.91
N HIS A 59 3.35 1.43 -9.64
CA HIS A 59 4.54 0.94 -10.37
C HIS A 59 5.64 0.44 -9.42
N GLY A 60 5.88 1.15 -8.31
CA GLY A 60 6.79 0.70 -7.26
C GLY A 60 6.36 -0.63 -6.66
N ALA A 61 5.07 -0.78 -6.36
CA ALA A 61 4.49 -2.02 -5.86
C ALA A 61 4.59 -3.17 -6.87
N ARG A 62 4.37 -2.92 -8.17
CA ARG A 62 4.56 -3.93 -9.23
C ARG A 62 6.01 -4.41 -9.29
N ALA A 63 6.97 -3.49 -9.24
CA ALA A 63 8.39 -3.82 -9.23
C ALA A 63 8.81 -4.60 -7.97
N PHE A 64 8.19 -4.32 -6.82
CA PHE A 64 8.36 -5.12 -5.61
C PHE A 64 7.81 -6.53 -5.79
N VAL A 65 6.54 -6.66 -6.22
CA VAL A 65 5.87 -7.95 -6.37
C VAL A 65 6.56 -8.83 -7.42
N SER A 66 7.09 -8.26 -8.51
CA SER A 66 7.83 -9.03 -9.53
C SER A 66 9.14 -9.61 -9.01
N ARG A 67 9.74 -9.02 -7.96
CA ARG A 67 10.96 -9.50 -7.32
C ARG A 67 10.72 -10.19 -5.99
N ALA A 68 9.47 -10.32 -5.54
CA ALA A 68 9.13 -10.86 -4.22
C ALA A 68 9.66 -12.29 -4.02
N ALA A 69 9.71 -13.11 -5.07
CA ALA A 69 10.25 -14.48 -5.01
C ALA A 69 11.75 -14.54 -4.64
N LYS A 70 12.50 -13.44 -4.82
CA LYS A 70 13.93 -13.36 -4.52
C LYS A 70 14.21 -12.77 -3.13
N SER A 71 13.19 -12.53 -2.32
CA SER A 71 13.32 -11.87 -1.01
C SER A 71 12.61 -12.69 0.06
N THR A 72 13.25 -12.80 1.22
CA THR A 72 12.73 -13.54 2.39
C THR A 72 11.97 -12.63 3.38
N GLY A 73 11.84 -11.34 3.09
CA GLY A 73 11.20 -10.39 4.00
C GLY A 73 9.71 -10.66 4.22
N PRO A 74 9.13 -10.25 5.37
CA PRO A 74 7.71 -10.47 5.68
C PRO A 74 6.74 -9.90 4.63
N LEU A 75 7.08 -8.76 4.01
CA LEU A 75 6.30 -8.18 2.91
C LEU A 75 6.36 -9.03 1.63
N ALA A 76 7.51 -9.64 1.36
CA ALA A 76 7.69 -10.51 0.19
C ALA A 76 6.91 -11.81 0.37
N LEU A 77 7.01 -12.44 1.55
CA LEU A 77 6.23 -13.63 1.90
C LEU A 77 4.72 -13.35 1.85
N TRP A 78 4.29 -12.20 2.37
CA TRP A 78 2.89 -11.77 2.26
C TRP A 78 2.47 -11.62 0.79
N ALA A 79 3.28 -10.98 -0.05
CA ALA A 79 2.99 -10.83 -1.47
C ALA A 79 2.87 -12.18 -2.18
N LEU A 80 3.78 -13.11 -1.90
CA LEU A 80 3.79 -14.46 -2.47
C LEU A 80 2.55 -15.26 -2.06
N LYS A 81 2.16 -15.19 -0.78
CA LYS A 81 0.92 -15.80 -0.26
C LYS A 81 -0.31 -15.32 -1.04
N PHE A 82 -0.42 -14.03 -1.32
CA PHE A 82 -1.53 -13.50 -2.12
C PHE A 82 -1.40 -13.83 -3.61
N ARG A 83 -0.18 -13.90 -4.16
CA ARG A 83 0.05 -14.31 -5.56
C ARG A 83 -0.37 -15.74 -5.84
N ALA A 84 -0.36 -16.62 -4.84
CA ALA A 84 -0.85 -17.99 -4.97
C ALA A 84 -2.35 -18.07 -5.31
N THR A 85 -3.15 -17.07 -4.91
CA THR A 85 -4.61 -17.11 -5.07
C THR A 85 -5.19 -15.95 -5.88
N LYS A 86 -4.41 -14.88 -6.13
CA LYS A 86 -4.88 -13.64 -6.76
C LYS A 86 -3.99 -13.23 -7.95
N PRO A 87 -4.58 -12.61 -8.99
CA PRO A 87 -3.85 -12.14 -10.16
C PRO A 87 -2.88 -11.01 -9.79
N PHE A 88 -1.80 -10.89 -10.57
CA PHE A 88 -0.65 -10.03 -10.29
C PHE A 88 -1.04 -8.58 -10.00
N ASN A 89 -1.87 -7.98 -10.85
CA ASN A 89 -2.29 -6.59 -10.70
C ASN A 89 -3.13 -6.34 -9.43
N LYS A 90 -3.93 -7.32 -8.98
CA LYS A 90 -4.66 -7.19 -7.71
C LYS A 90 -3.71 -7.21 -6.52
N VAL A 91 -2.70 -8.08 -6.55
CA VAL A 91 -1.67 -8.12 -5.50
C VAL A 91 -0.81 -6.85 -5.50
N ALA A 92 -0.46 -6.33 -6.68
CA ALA A 92 0.29 -5.08 -6.79
C ALA A 92 -0.49 -3.89 -6.22
N VAL A 93 -1.79 -3.80 -6.48
CA VAL A 93 -2.65 -2.76 -5.88
C VAL A 93 -2.77 -2.94 -4.36
N ALA A 94 -2.97 -4.16 -3.88
CA ALA A 94 -3.01 -4.44 -2.45
C ALA A 94 -1.67 -4.12 -1.76
N MET A 95 -0.55 -4.39 -2.42
CA MET A 95 0.79 -4.00 -1.97
C MET A 95 0.93 -2.48 -1.93
N ALA A 96 0.49 -1.76 -2.96
CA ALA A 96 0.48 -0.29 -2.96
C ALA A 96 -0.34 0.28 -1.79
N HIS A 97 -1.52 -0.29 -1.50
CA HIS A 97 -2.34 0.10 -0.34
C HIS A 97 -1.60 -0.12 0.99
N ARG A 98 -0.92 -1.26 1.15
CA ARG A 98 -0.11 -1.55 2.35
C ARG A 98 1.08 -0.61 2.47
N LEU A 99 1.78 -0.33 1.37
CA LEU A 99 2.90 0.61 1.33
C LEU A 99 2.47 2.03 1.67
N ALA A 100 1.32 2.50 1.16
CA ALA A 100 0.77 3.82 1.52
C ALA A 100 0.64 3.96 3.04
N ARG A 101 0.03 2.96 3.69
CA ARG A 101 -0.14 2.95 5.15
C ARG A 101 1.19 2.96 5.89
N LEU A 102 2.17 2.16 5.44
CA LEU A 102 3.50 2.12 6.04
C LEU A 102 4.22 3.46 5.89
N ILE A 103 4.19 4.06 4.71
CA ILE A 103 4.87 5.33 4.47
C ILE A 103 4.29 6.42 5.38
N TRP A 104 2.96 6.50 5.51
CA TRP A 104 2.35 7.47 6.42
C TRP A 104 2.78 7.26 7.86
N ILE A 105 2.85 6.01 8.35
CA ILE A 105 3.30 5.70 9.72
C ILE A 105 4.75 6.13 9.92
N LEU A 106 5.63 5.85 8.96
CA LEU A 106 7.05 6.21 9.04
C LEU A 106 7.24 7.73 9.02
N LEU A 107 6.49 8.43 8.17
CA LEU A 107 6.55 9.90 8.08
C LEU A 107 5.98 10.57 9.33
N SER A 108 4.85 10.11 9.85
CA SER A 108 4.24 10.70 11.05
C SER A 108 5.07 10.47 12.31
N ARG A 109 5.80 9.35 12.38
CA ARG A 109 6.69 9.01 13.50
C ARG A 109 8.13 9.48 13.32
N GLN A 110 8.50 9.97 12.13
CA GLN A 110 9.89 10.28 11.76
C GLN A 110 10.84 9.08 12.00
N GLU A 111 10.35 7.88 11.69
CA GLU A 111 11.09 6.63 11.89
C GLU A 111 11.55 6.04 10.55
N HIS A 112 12.71 5.38 10.56
CA HIS A 112 13.17 4.60 9.41
C HIS A 112 12.45 3.26 9.33
N TYR A 113 12.22 2.79 8.10
CA TYR A 113 11.66 1.45 7.88
C TYR A 113 12.60 0.40 8.47
N ARG A 114 12.12 -0.32 9.49
CA ARG A 114 12.80 -1.49 10.05
C ARG A 114 12.03 -2.74 9.65
N VAL A 115 12.75 -3.72 9.12
CA VAL A 115 12.18 -5.04 8.92
C VAL A 115 12.13 -5.71 10.29
N THR A 116 11.00 -5.60 10.97
CA THR A 116 10.76 -6.41 12.16
C THR A 116 10.64 -7.86 11.68
N ALA A 117 11.67 -8.67 11.94
CA ALA A 117 11.49 -10.10 11.98
C ALA A 117 10.37 -10.32 13.01
N ALA A 118 9.19 -10.74 12.56
CA ALA A 118 8.13 -11.08 13.49
C ALA A 118 8.74 -12.10 14.46
N ASN A 119 8.84 -11.71 15.73
CA ASN A 119 9.33 -12.58 16.79
C ASN A 119 8.52 -13.88 16.70
N LEU A 120 9.18 -14.97 16.30
CA LEU A 120 8.78 -16.31 16.67
C LEU A 120 9.02 -16.42 18.18
N SER A 121 8.09 -15.86 18.97
CA SER A 121 8.02 -16.15 20.39
C SER A 121 7.03 -17.29 20.59
N ALA A 122 7.60 -18.45 20.91
CA ALA A 122 7.08 -19.61 21.65
C ALA A 122 5.65 -20.07 21.37
#